data_AF-A0A8S2R361-F1
#
_entry.id   AF-A0A8S2R361-F1
#
_cell.length_a   1.000
_cell.length_b   1.000
_cell.length_c   1.000
_cell.angle_alpha   90.00
_cell.angle_beta   90.00
_cell.angle_gamma   90.00
#
_symmetry.space_group_name_H-M   'P 1'
#
loop_
_entity.id
_entity.type
_entity.pdbx_description
1 polymer ?
#
loop_
_entity_poly.entity_id
_entity_poly.type
_entity_poly.pdbx_seq_one_letter_code
_entity_poly.pdbx_strand_id
1 'polypeptide(L)' 'MIPKVMAAYHDHPTSGHFGIRRTWHKLKDRYFWPNMMSTIENYIKSCEKCAKFNIRRTKAS' A
#
# COMPACT_ATOMS: atom_id res chain seq x y z
N MET A 1 -5.45 13.93 6.46
CA MET A 1 -4.66 13.15 7.45
C MET A 1 -4.94 11.67 7.27
N ILE A 2 -4.13 10.98 6.46
CA ILE A 2 -4.15 9.53 6.24
C ILE A 2 -2.78 8.84 6.51
N PRO A 3 -1.63 9.54 6.72
CA PRO A 3 -0.32 8.87 6.75
C PRO A 3 -0.10 8.01 8.00
N LYS A 4 -0.75 8.29 9.14
CA LYS A 4 -0.54 7.48 10.37
C LYS A 4 -1.07 6.04 10.24
N VAL A 5 -2.26 5.88 9.66
CA VAL A 5 -2.86 4.55 9.43
C VAL A 5 -2.08 3.82 8.34
N MET A 6 -1.68 4.51 7.28
CA MET A 6 -0.84 3.89 6.25
C MET A 6 0.52 3.45 6.80
N ALA A 7 1.22 4.30 7.54
CA ALA A 7 2.51 3.99 8.13
C ALA A 7 2.43 2.79 9.10
N ALA A 8 1.39 2.71 9.93
CA ALA A 8 1.20 1.60 10.86
C ALA A 8 0.98 0.25 10.14
N TYR A 9 0.32 0.26 8.98
CA TYR A 9 -0.01 -0.97 8.22
C TYR A 9 0.99 -1.30 7.10
N HIS A 10 1.85 -0.35 6.72
CA HIS A 10 2.76 -0.46 5.58
C HIS A 10 4.24 -0.35 5.95
N ASP A 11 4.60 0.55 6.88
CA ASP A 11 6.00 0.84 7.24
C ASP A 11 6.47 0.05 8.47
N HIS A 12 5.57 -0.69 9.13
CA HIS A 12 5.95 -1.55 10.24
C HIS A 12 6.87 -2.68 9.73
N PRO A 13 8.01 -2.98 10.38
CA PRO A 13 8.98 -3.97 9.89
C PRO A 13 8.41 -5.39 9.75
N THR A 14 7.32 -5.71 10.46
CA THR A 14 6.59 -6.98 10.31
C THR A 14 5.36 -6.89 9.40
N SER A 15 4.90 -5.70 9.03
CA SER A 15 3.89 -5.55 7.98
C SER A 15 4.60 -5.70 6.64
N GLY A 16 4.46 -6.86 6.00
CA GLY A 16 5.25 -7.24 4.83
C GLY A 16 4.94 -6.47 3.55
N HIS A 17 4.98 -5.13 3.57
CA HIS A 17 4.82 -4.23 2.42
C HIS A 17 3.65 -4.66 1.53
N PHE A 18 2.50 -4.90 2.16
CA PHE A 18 1.34 -5.49 1.51
C PHE A 18 0.93 -4.64 0.29
N GLY A 19 0.69 -5.31 -0.84
CA GLY A 19 0.21 -4.64 -2.06
C GLY A 19 -1.15 -3.97 -1.86
N ILE A 20 -1.49 -3.07 -2.80
CA ILE A 20 -2.66 -2.16 -2.73
C ILE A 20 -3.94 -2.85 -2.29
N ARG A 21 -4.33 -3.96 -2.95
CA ARG A 21 -5.57 -4.69 -2.64
C ARG A 21 -5.59 -5.26 -1.23
N ARG A 22 -4.46 -5.77 -0.73
CA ARG A 22 -4.39 -6.41 0.59
C ARG A 22 -4.42 -5.37 1.71
N THR A 23 -3.77 -4.23 1.49
CA THR A 23 -3.85 -3.06 2.39
C THR A 23 -5.27 -2.51 2.44
N TRP A 24 -5.92 -2.34 1.28
CA TRP A 24 -7.34 -1.93 1.22
C TRP A 24 -8.27 -2.90 1.94
N HIS A 25 -8.12 -4.21 1.73
CA HIS A 25 -8.97 -5.21 2.37
C HIS A 25 -8.84 -5.21 3.90
N LYS A 26 -7.63 -4.99 4.44
CA LYS A 26 -7.45 -4.87 5.89
C LYS A 26 -8.03 -3.60 6.48
N LEU A 27 -8.03 -2.51 5.70
CA LEU A 27 -8.46 -1.21 6.16
C LEU A 27 -9.98 -1.04 6.06
N LYS A 28 -10.62 -1.59 5.02
CA LYS A 28 -12.07 -1.42 4.78
C LYS A 28 -12.95 -1.85 5.96
N ASP A 29 -12.47 -2.80 6.78
CA ASP A 29 -13.24 -3.33 7.90
C ASP A 29 -13.12 -2.47 9.17
N ARG A 30 -12.15 -1.54 9.23
CA ARG A 30 -11.88 -0.70 10.42
C ARG A 30 -11.92 0.80 10.14
N TYR A 31 -11.71 1.20 8.89
CA TYR A 31 -11.60 2.59 8.48
C TYR A 31 -12.28 2.80 7.13
N PHE A 32 -12.91 3.95 6.98
CA PHE A 32 -13.52 4.37 5.73
C PHE A 32 -13.28 5.87 5.53
N TRP A 33 -12.87 6.25 4.32
CA TRP A 33 -12.76 7.65 3.91
C TRP A 33 -12.97 7.78 2.40
N PRO A 34 -13.39 8.96 1.91
CA PRO A 34 -13.56 9.19 0.47
C PRO A 34 -12.23 9.03 -0.27
N ASN A 35 -12.26 8.37 -1.44
CA ASN A 35 -11.07 8.06 -2.25
C ASN A 35 -10.02 7.20 -1.53
N MET A 36 -10.47 6.28 -0.66
CA MET A 36 -9.57 5.40 0.09
C MET A 36 -8.66 4.55 -0.79
N MET A 37 -9.19 3.99 -1.88
CA MET A 37 -8.38 3.20 -2.82
C MET A 37 -7.27 4.04 -3.44
N SER A 38 -7.62 5.21 -4.01
CA SER A 38 -6.66 6.13 -4.63
C SER A 38 -5.60 6.61 -3.64
N THR A 39 -5.99 6.84 -2.38
CA THR A 39 -5.01 7.24 -1.34
C THR A 39 -4.03 6.11 -1.03
N ILE A 40 -4.53 4.88 -0.87
CA ILE A 40 -3.70 3.69 -0.60
C ILE A 40 -2.76 3.43 -1.79
N GLU A 41 -3.27 3.54 -3.01
CA GLU A 41 -2.50 3.39 -4.23
C GLU A 41 -1.37 4.42 -4.31
N ASN A 42 -1.66 5.71 -4.11
CA ASN A 42 -0.65 6.76 -4.12
C ASN A 42 0.40 6.53 -3.02
N TYR A 43 -0.02 6.14 -1.81
CA TYR A 43 0.90 5.87 -0.71
C TYR A 43 1.87 4.72 -1.03
N ILE A 44 1.34 3.59 -1.50
CA ILE A 44 2.14 2.40 -1.81
C ILE A 44 3.03 2.64 -3.04
N LYS A 45 2.55 3.40 -4.04
CA LYS A 45 3.36 3.82 -5.19
C LYS A 45 4.51 4.73 -4.79
N SER A 46 4.31 5.60 -3.80
CA SER A 46 5.37 6.44 -3.23
C SER A 46 6.36 5.68 -2.35
N CYS A 47 6.05 4.44 -1.94
CA CYS A 47 6.98 3.64 -1.15
C CYS A 47 8.10 3.07 -2.03
N GLU A 48 9.32 3.57 -1.86
CA GLU A 48 10.49 3.13 -2.62
C GLU A 48 10.78 1.63 -2.49
N LYS A 49 10.49 1.04 -1.33
CA LYS A 49 10.65 -0.41 -1.11
C LYS A 49 9.68 -1.18 -1.99
N CYS A 50 8.39 -0.84 -1.95
CA CYS A 50 7.37 -1.46 -2.80
C CYS A 50 7.57 -1.18 -4.28
N ALA A 51 8.04 0.02 -4.64
CA ALA A 51 8.44 0.35 -5.99
C ALA A 51 9.55 -0.60 -6.43
N LYS A 52 10.64 -0.74 -5.67
CA LYS A 52 11.76 -1.66 -5.96
C LYS A 52 11.32 -3.11 -6.16
N PHE A 53 10.38 -3.61 -5.36
CA PHE A 53 9.84 -4.97 -5.54
C PHE A 53 8.84 -5.10 -6.71
N ASN A 54 8.22 -4.00 -7.16
CA ASN A 54 7.32 -3.96 -8.31
C ASN A 54 7.99 -3.47 -9.61
N ILE A 55 9.30 -3.14 -9.60
CA ILE A 55 10.04 -2.88 -10.83
C ILE A 55 10.20 -4.23 -11.56
N ARG A 56 9.22 -4.48 -12.44
CA ARG A 56 9.31 -5.32 -13.64
C ARG A 56 9.49 -6.82 -13.42
N ARG A 57 8.36 -7.54 -13.35
CA ARG A 57 8.16 -8.64 -14.31
C ARG A 57 7.72 -8.03 -15.64
N THR A 58 8.61 -7.34 -16.35
CA THR A 58 8.43 -7.28 -17.80
C THR A 58 8.69 -8.71 -18.25
N LYS A 59 7.67 -9.42 -18.77
CA LYS A 59 7.93 -10.63 -19.55
C LYS A 59 8.95 -10.23 -20.62
N ALA A 60 10.18 -10.71 -20.51
CA ALA A 60 10.98 -10.95 -21.69
C ALA A 60 10.34 -12.17 -22.35
N SER A 61 9.63 -11.95 -23.44
CA SER A 61 9.28 -13.01 -24.40
C SER A 61 8.98 -12.37 -25.75
#